data_AF-A0A8H9NU11-F1
#
_entry.id   AF-A0A8H9NU11-F1
#
_cell.length_a   1.000
_cell.length_b   1.000
_cell.length_c   1.000
_cell.angle_alpha   90.00
_cell.angle_beta   90.00
_cell.angle_gamma   90.00
#
_symmetry.space_group_name_H-M   'P 1'
#
loop_
_entity.id
_entity.type
_entity.pdbx_description
1 polymer ?
#
loop_
_entity_poly.entity_id
_entity_poly.type
_entity_poly.pdbx_seq_one_letter_code
_entity_poly.pdbx_strand_id
1 'polypeptide(L)' 'MTKIRTADFLSESAHDEAIYKFSQLTEHPDGWDLIYHPEPNADNSTQGIINEIKNWRSANGRPGFKPE' A
#
# COMPACT_ATOMS: atom_id res chain seq x y z
N MET A 1 1.18 -4.62 5.81
CA MET A 1 -0.09 -4.26 5.14
C MET A 1 -1.32 -4.90 5.78
N THR A 2 -1.31 -6.20 6.13
CA THR A 2 -2.45 -6.87 6.80
C THR A 2 -2.97 -6.10 8.04
N LYS A 3 -2.06 -5.61 8.91
CA LYS A 3 -2.43 -4.78 10.07
C LYS A 3 -3.19 -3.50 9.72
N ILE A 4 -2.80 -2.81 8.64
CA ILE A 4 -3.47 -1.59 8.14
C ILE A 4 -4.92 -1.89 7.76
N ARG A 5 -5.16 -3.05 7.13
CA ARG A 5 -6.50 -3.45 6.69
C ARG A 5 -7.41 -3.87 7.84
N THR A 6 -6.84 -4.53 8.85
CA THR A 6 -7.59 -5.01 10.02
C THR A 6 -7.66 -3.98 11.15
N ALA A 7 -7.08 -2.79 10.95
CA ALA A 7 -6.91 -1.76 11.99
C ALA A 7 -6.29 -2.33 13.29
N ASP A 8 -5.35 -3.28 13.16
CA ASP A 8 -4.70 -3.94 14.29
C ASP A 8 -3.54 -3.07 14.84
N PHE A 9 -3.93 -2.00 15.53
CA PHE A 9 -3.04 -1.04 16.19
C PHE A 9 -3.53 -0.67 17.58
N LEU A 10 -2.62 -0.19 18.42
CA LEU A 10 -2.91 0.20 19.80
C LEU A 10 -3.76 1.49 19.90
N SER A 11 -3.81 2.29 18.83
CA SER A 11 -4.60 3.53 18.75
C SER A 11 -4.90 3.91 17.31
N GLU A 12 -5.93 4.74 17.10
CA GLU A 12 -6.25 5.33 15.79
C GLU A 12 -5.06 6.12 15.23
N SER A 13 -4.39 6.93 16.05
CA SER A 13 -3.20 7.67 15.61
C SER A 13 -2.06 6.77 15.13
N ALA A 14 -1.87 5.59 15.74
CA ALA A 14 -0.86 4.63 15.27
C ALA A 14 -1.28 3.95 13.96
N HIS A 15 -2.59 3.73 13.77
CA HIS A 15 -3.14 3.24 12.50
C HIS A 15 -2.95 4.28 11.39
N ASP A 16 -3.29 5.54 11.65
CA ASP A 16 -3.09 6.67 10.73
C ASP A 16 -1.63 6.79 10.31
N GLU A 17 -0.70 6.77 11.28
CA GLU A 17 0.74 6.84 10.98
C GLU A 17 1.19 5.70 10.05
N ALA A 18 0.63 4.49 10.23
CA ALA A 18 0.93 3.36 9.35
C ALA A 18 0.36 3.56 7.92
N ILE A 19 -0.83 4.15 7.79
CA ILE A 19 -1.43 4.52 6.50
C ILE A 19 -0.58 5.58 5.78
N TYR A 20 -0.15 6.62 6.50
CA TYR A 20 0.73 7.66 5.95
C TYR A 20 2.07 7.09 5.50
N LYS A 21 2.72 6.25 6.34
CA LYS A 21 3.99 5.59 5.99
C LYS A 21 3.85 4.70 4.77
N PHE A 22 2.74 3.98 4.62
CA PHE A 22 2.48 3.18 3.42
C PHE A 22 2.52 4.05 2.15
N SER A 23 1.81 5.18 2.16
CA SER A 23 1.77 6.09 1.02
C SER A 23 3.15 6.67 0.69
N GLN A 24 3.90 7.08 1.72
CA GLN A 24 5.25 7.61 1.54
C GLN A 24 6.25 6.57 1.01
N LEU A 25 6.18 5.33 1.47
CA LEU A 25 7.12 4.26 1.07
C LEU A 25 6.83 3.73 -0.33
N THR A 26 5.55 3.59 -0.69
CA THR A 26 5.16 3.10 -2.02
C THR A 26 5.39 4.15 -3.09
N GLU A 27 5.23 5.43 -2.73
CA GLU A 27 5.28 6.60 -3.62
C GLU A 27 4.24 6.56 -4.75
N HIS A 28 3.28 5.64 -4.67
CA HIS A 28 2.22 5.49 -5.66
C HIS A 28 1.32 6.72 -5.64
N PRO A 29 0.89 7.27 -6.80
CA PRO A 29 0.03 8.45 -6.87
C PRO A 29 -1.26 8.27 -6.07
N ASP A 30 -1.84 7.08 -6.11
CA ASP A 30 -3.08 6.76 -5.38
C ASP A 30 -2.85 6.55 -3.87
N GLY A 31 -1.60 6.50 -3.40
CA GLY A 31 -1.28 6.40 -1.97
C GLY A 31 -2.07 5.29 -1.26
N TRP A 32 -2.74 5.64 -0.16
CA TRP A 32 -3.56 4.73 0.63
C TRP A 32 -4.89 4.34 -0.05
N ASP A 33 -5.29 5.00 -1.15
CA ASP A 33 -6.51 4.64 -1.89
C ASP A 33 -6.40 3.25 -2.49
N LEU A 34 -5.18 2.77 -2.76
CA LEU A 34 -4.92 1.36 -3.08
C LEU A 34 -5.50 0.38 -2.04
N ILE A 35 -5.61 0.80 -0.78
CA ILE A 35 -6.14 0.00 0.33
C ILE A 35 -7.63 0.24 0.53
N TYR A 36 -8.07 1.50 0.52
CA TYR A 36 -9.42 1.88 0.96
C TYR A 36 -10.40 2.15 -0.18
N HIS A 37 -9.90 2.61 -1.32
CA HIS A 37 -10.70 3.07 -2.46
C HIS A 37 -10.15 2.47 -3.77
N PRO A 38 -10.06 1.14 -3.87
CA PRO A 38 -9.53 0.49 -5.06
C PRO A 38 -10.40 0.80 -6.29
N GLU A 39 -9.77 0.90 -7.46
CA GLU A 39 -10.50 1.07 -8.70
C GLU A 39 -11.51 -0.06 -8.92
N PRO A 40 -12.62 0.20 -9.65
CA PRO A 40 -13.54 -0.85 -10.05
C PRO A 40 -12.80 -1.98 -10.77
N ASN A 41 -12.92 -3.20 -10.24
CA ASN A 41 -12.27 -4.44 -10.70
C ASN A 41 -10.77 -4.61 -10.37
N ALA A 42 -10.16 -3.70 -9.61
CA ALA A 42 -8.81 -3.91 -9.10
C ALA A 42 -8.77 -5.10 -8.11
N ASP A 43 -7.68 -5.88 -8.15
CA ASP A 43 -7.41 -6.89 -7.12
C ASP A 43 -7.03 -6.19 -5.81
N ASN A 44 -8.03 -5.98 -4.96
CA ASN A 44 -7.89 -5.33 -3.66
C ASN A 44 -7.38 -6.26 -2.55
N SER A 45 -6.91 -7.47 -2.90
CA SER A 45 -6.23 -8.36 -1.97
C SER A 45 -4.86 -7.81 -1.58
N THR A 46 -4.29 -8.35 -0.49
CA THR A 46 -2.92 -8.00 -0.10
C THR A 46 -1.91 -8.29 -1.21
N GLN A 47 -2.09 -9.39 -1.93
CA GLN A 47 -1.18 -9.75 -3.02
C GLN A 47 -1.38 -8.83 -4.24
N GLY A 48 -2.62 -8.50 -4.58
CA GLY A 48 -2.97 -7.58 -5.66
C GLY A 48 -2.33 -6.20 -5.47
N ILE A 49 -2.47 -5.61 -4.28
CA ILE A 49 -1.86 -4.31 -3.96
C ILE A 49 -0.32 -4.39 -4.02
N ILE A 50 0.31 -5.45 -3.51
CA ILE A 50 1.77 -5.63 -3.61
C ILE A 50 2.20 -5.69 -5.08
N ASN A 51 1.46 -6.41 -5.92
CA ASN A 51 1.75 -6.53 -7.34
C ASN A 51 1.59 -5.18 -8.05
N GLU A 52 0.53 -4.43 -7.74
CA GLU A 52 0.31 -3.07 -8.28
C GLU A 52 1.49 -2.15 -7.97
N ILE A 53 1.92 -2.10 -6.70
CA ILE A 53 3.07 -1.31 -6.29
C ILE A 53 4.35 -1.75 -7.03
N LYS A 54 4.58 -3.07 -7.17
CA LYS A 54 5.76 -3.59 -7.91
C LYS A 54 5.73 -3.14 -9.38
N ASN A 55 4.59 -3.31 -10.04
CA ASN A 55 4.40 -2.97 -11.45
C ASN A 55 4.59 -1.48 -11.67
N TRP A 56 3.92 -0.64 -10.87
CA TRP A 56 4.03 0.81 -10.97
C TRP A 56 5.45 1.29 -10.71
N ARG A 57 6.13 0.80 -9.66
CA ARG A 57 7.51 1.19 -9.36
C ARG A 57 8.46 0.79 -10.48
N SER A 58 8.32 -0.42 -11.03
CA SER A 58 9.12 -0.89 -12.17
C SER A 58 8.89 -0.03 -13.42
N ALA A 59 7.64 0.31 -13.73
CA ALA A 59 7.28 1.15 -14.88
C ALA A 59 7.82 2.59 -14.77
N ASN A 60 8.01 3.08 -13.53
CA ASN A 60 8.53 4.42 -13.25
C ASN A 60 10.03 4.46 -12.90
N GLY A 61 10.77 3.37 -13.15
CA GLY A 61 12.22 3.30 -12.90
C GLY A 61 12.60 3.40 -11.42
N ARG A 62 11.67 3.10 -10.51
CA ARG A 62 11.90 3.11 -9.06
C ARG A 62 12.37 1.74 -8.59
N PRO A 63 13.28 1.67 -7.59
CA PRO A 63 13.71 0.39 -7.04
C PRO A 63 12.55 -0.35 -6.40
N GLY A 64 12.48 -1.66 -6.64
CA GLY A 64 11.48 -2.55 -6.03
C GLY A 64 11.73 -2.81 -4.55
N PHE A 65 10.97 -3.75 -3.98
CA PHE A 65 11.18 -4.21 -2.62
C PHE A 65 12.56 -4.87 -2.46
N LYS A 66 13.15 -4.75 -1.27
CA LYS A 66 14.36 -5.48 -0.94
C LYS A 66 14.09 -6.99 -1.01
N PRO A 67 15.05 -7.80 -1.50
CA PRO A 67 14.98 -9.24 -1.33
C PRO A 67 14.97 -9.58 0.17
N GLU A 68 14.33 -10.70 0.52
CA GLU A 68 14.30 -11.23 1.89
C GLU A 68 15.69 -11.69 2.37
#